data_AF-A0A9N7REE1-F1
#
_entry.id   AF-A0A9N7REE1-F1
#
_cell.length_a   1.000
_cell.length_b   1.000
_cell.length_c   1.000
_cell.angle_alpha   90.00
_cell.angle_beta   90.00
_cell.angle_gamma   90.00
#
_symmetry.space_group_name_H-M   'P 1'
#
loop_
_entity.id
_entity.type
_entity.pdbx_description
1 polymer ?
#
loop_
_entity_poly.entity_id
_entity_poly.type
_entity_poly.pdbx_seq_one_letter_code
_entity_poly.pdbx_strand_id
1 'polypeptide(L)'
;CYDKYLKQDFKIAAAEAGKTEWDLPDDGGTYNGTPRKTGFFAPNGTYLTEKGKFFLTWYSNGLIGHADQILDEANNIFQGCKVKLAAK
;
A
#
# COMPACT_ATOMS: atom_id res chain seq x y z
N CYS A 1 1.08 6.57 3.50
CA CYS A 1 2.38 5.85 3.51
C CYS A 1 3.58 6.81 3.55
N TYR A 2 3.48 7.97 4.21
CA TYR A 2 4.55 9.00 4.19
C TYR A 2 5.33 9.13 5.50
N ASP A 3 5.04 8.28 6.50
CA ASP A 3 5.89 8.14 7.67
C ASP A 3 7.27 7.57 7.28
N LYS A 4 8.24 7.71 8.18
CA LYS A 4 9.63 7.34 7.89
C LYS A 4 9.83 5.85 7.60
N TYR A 5 9.01 4.97 8.18
CA TYR A 5 9.17 3.52 8.03
C TYR A 5 8.65 3.07 6.67
N LEU A 6 7.42 3.48 6.30
CA LEU A 6 6.84 3.13 4.99
C LEU A 6 7.61 3.77 3.82
N LYS A 7 8.19 4.96 4.01
CA LYS A 7 9.09 5.56 3.00
C LYS A 7 10.35 4.74 2.78
N GLN A 8 10.97 4.28 3.86
CA GLN A 8 12.17 3.44 3.77
C GLN A 8 11.85 2.07 3.15
N ASP A 9 10.75 1.46 3.57
CA ASP A 9 10.26 0.19 3.02
C ASP A 9 10.01 0.28 1.50
N PHE A 10 9.32 1.33 1.03
CA PHE A 10 9.12 1.56 -0.40
C PHE A 10 10.44 1.70 -1.16
N LYS A 11 11.41 2.42 -0.59
CA LYS A 11 12.74 2.59 -1.21
C LYS A 11 13.50 1.28 -1.33
N ILE A 12 13.40 0.39 -0.34
CA ILE A 12 13.99 -0.95 -0.39
C ILE A 12 13.31 -1.76 -1.51
N ALA A 13 11.97 -1.83 -1.51
CA ALA A 13 11.22 -2.56 -2.54
C ALA A 13 11.53 -2.06 -3.96
N ALA A 14 11.64 -0.74 -4.15
CA ALA A 14 12.01 -0.14 -5.43
C ALA A 14 13.45 -0.50 -5.84
N ALA A 15 14.39 -0.50 -4.91
CA ALA A 15 15.77 -0.91 -5.17
C ALA A 15 15.89 -2.40 -5.54
N GLU A 16 15.15 -3.28 -4.87
CA GLU A 16 15.08 -4.71 -5.19
C GLU A 16 14.48 -4.98 -6.57
N ALA A 17 13.55 -4.14 -7.01
CA ALA A 17 13.00 -4.16 -8.36
C ALA A 17 13.91 -3.51 -9.43
N GLY A 18 15.10 -3.02 -9.05
CA GLY A 18 16.02 -2.33 -9.96
C GLY A 18 15.59 -0.93 -10.38
N LYS A 19 14.68 -0.29 -9.62
CA LYS A 19 14.08 1.02 -9.90
C LYS A 19 14.42 2.01 -8.79
N THR A 20 15.71 2.18 -8.50
CA THR A 20 16.20 2.99 -7.37
C THR A 20 15.80 4.46 -7.44
N GLU A 21 15.47 4.95 -8.64
CA GLU A 21 14.98 6.30 -8.90
C GLU A 21 13.49 6.48 -8.56
N TRP A 22 12.76 5.40 -8.25
CA TRP A 22 11.35 5.51 -7.90
C TRP A 22 11.13 6.03 -6.49
N ASP A 23 10.20 6.96 -6.40
CA ASP A 23 9.69 7.59 -5.18
C ASP A 23 8.18 7.42 -5.10
N LEU A 24 7.64 7.60 -3.88
CA LEU A 24 6.19 7.64 -3.67
C LEU A 24 5.55 8.70 -4.60
N PRO A 25 4.35 8.44 -5.16
CA PRO A 25 3.66 9.41 -5.99
C PRO A 25 3.41 10.72 -5.25
N ASP A 26 3.52 11.84 -5.95
CA ASP A 26 3.25 13.20 -5.47
C ASP A 26 2.13 13.91 -6.26
N ASP A 27 1.61 13.25 -7.29
CA ASP A 27 0.59 13.73 -8.23
C ASP A 27 -0.83 13.21 -7.91
N GLY A 28 -1.02 12.67 -6.70
CA GLY A 28 -2.30 12.15 -6.20
C GLY A 28 -3.38 13.20 -5.93
N GLY A 29 -3.02 14.49 -5.92
CA GLY A 29 -3.93 15.57 -5.55
C GLY A 29 -4.10 15.72 -4.04
N THR A 30 -5.26 16.22 -3.61
CA THR A 30 -5.58 16.48 -2.19
C THR A 30 -6.89 15.78 -1.80
N TYR A 31 -7.19 15.72 -0.49
CA TYR A 31 -8.33 14.97 0.05
C TYR A 31 -9.67 15.26 -0.62
N ASN A 32 -9.95 16.51 -0.98
CA ASN A 32 -11.21 16.91 -1.61
C ASN A 32 -11.11 17.03 -3.14
N GLY A 33 -10.06 16.46 -3.73
CA GLY A 33 -9.84 16.43 -5.17
C GLY A 33 -10.78 15.44 -5.88
N THR A 34 -11.02 15.69 -7.16
CA THR A 34 -11.73 14.74 -8.04
C THR A 34 -10.72 14.02 -8.94
N PRO A 35 -10.90 12.73 -9.28
CA PRO A 35 -9.93 11.98 -10.09
C PRO A 35 -9.47 12.69 -11.37
N ARG A 36 -10.39 13.32 -12.10
CA ARG A 36 -10.08 14.07 -13.35
C ARG A 36 -9.15 15.27 -13.18
N LYS A 37 -8.94 15.75 -11.95
CA LYS A 37 -8.12 16.94 -11.63
C LYS A 37 -6.73 16.56 -11.08
N THR A 38 -6.37 15.29 -11.06
CA THR A 38 -5.08 14.82 -10.52
C THR A 38 -4.24 14.20 -11.64
N GLY A 39 -2.91 14.20 -11.49
CA GLY A 39 -2.04 13.49 -12.44
C GLY A 39 -2.16 11.97 -12.29
N PHE A 40 -2.30 11.52 -11.05
CA PHE A 40 -2.34 10.09 -10.74
C PHE A 40 -3.63 9.41 -11.16
N PHE A 41 -4.80 10.00 -10.85
CA PHE A 41 -6.12 9.34 -10.98
C PHE A 41 -6.92 9.76 -12.21
N ALA A 42 -6.42 10.69 -13.04
CA ALA A 42 -7.09 11.07 -14.28
C ALA A 42 -7.17 9.89 -15.26
N PRO A 43 -8.07 9.93 -16.26
CA PRO A 43 -8.03 8.98 -17.37
C PRO A 43 -6.63 8.96 -18.00
N ASN A 44 -6.06 7.76 -18.21
CA ASN A 44 -4.67 7.57 -18.64
C ASN A 44 -3.61 8.16 -17.68
N GLY A 45 -3.97 8.35 -16.41
CA GLY A 45 -3.09 8.90 -15.38
C GLY A 45 -1.96 7.96 -14.96
N THR A 46 -1.08 8.45 -14.09
CA THR A 46 0.15 7.73 -13.73
C THR A 46 -0.12 6.40 -13.00
N TYR A 47 -1.31 6.19 -12.43
CA TYR A 47 -1.73 4.91 -11.86
C TYR A 47 -1.64 3.72 -12.82
N LEU A 48 -1.71 3.95 -14.13
CA LEU A 48 -1.62 2.90 -15.17
C LEU A 48 -0.19 2.59 -15.61
N THR A 49 0.76 3.47 -15.28
CA THR A 49 2.18 3.29 -15.59
C THR A 49 2.77 2.13 -14.80
N GLU A 50 3.96 1.67 -15.20
CA GLU A 50 4.71 0.64 -14.46
C GLU A 50 4.95 1.05 -13.00
N LYS A 51 5.42 2.28 -12.78
CA LYS A 51 5.64 2.86 -11.45
C LYS A 51 4.34 2.95 -10.65
N GLY A 52 3.25 3.38 -11.28
CA GLY A 52 1.93 3.48 -10.63
C GLY A 52 1.40 2.13 -10.18
N LYS A 53 1.45 1.11 -11.05
CA LYS A 53 1.05 -0.27 -10.72
C LYS A 53 1.93 -0.88 -9.63
N PHE A 54 3.24 -0.64 -9.69
CA PHE A 54 4.17 -1.07 -8.66
C PHE A 54 3.82 -0.44 -7.31
N PHE A 55 3.63 0.87 -7.26
CA PHE A 55 3.23 1.58 -6.05
C PHE A 55 1.91 1.05 -5.47
N LEU A 56 0.87 0.90 -6.30
CA LEU A 56 -0.43 0.40 -5.87
C LEU A 56 -0.33 -1.02 -5.30
N THR A 57 0.46 -1.88 -5.96
CA THR A 57 0.69 -3.27 -5.52
C THR A 57 1.43 -3.31 -4.19
N TRP A 58 2.53 -2.55 -4.05
CA TRP A 58 3.27 -2.42 -2.80
C TRP A 58 2.36 -1.92 -1.67
N TYR A 59 1.60 -0.86 -1.92
CA TYR A 59 0.75 -0.24 -0.89
C TYR A 59 -0.39 -1.17 -0.44
N SER A 60 -1.07 -1.84 -1.37
CA SER A 60 -2.13 -2.80 -1.02
C SER A 60 -1.59 -4.04 -0.33
N ASN A 61 -0.43 -4.56 -0.76
CA ASN A 61 0.18 -5.72 -0.14
C ASN A 61 0.67 -5.43 1.28
N GLY A 62 1.12 -4.20 1.57
CA GLY A 62 1.45 -3.79 2.93
C GLY A 62 0.27 -3.92 3.89
N LEU A 63 -0.96 -3.58 3.44
CA LEU A 63 -2.18 -3.76 4.24
C LEU A 63 -2.54 -5.23 4.42
N ILE A 64 -2.42 -6.05 3.36
CA ILE A 64 -2.70 -7.48 3.43
C ILE A 64 -1.73 -8.18 4.38
N GLY A 65 -0.42 -7.94 4.22
CA GLY A 65 0.60 -8.54 5.09
C GLY A 65 0.47 -8.10 6.56
N HIS A 66 0.05 -6.86 6.80
CA HIS A 66 -0.25 -6.41 8.16
C HIS A 66 -1.44 -7.16 8.77
N ALA A 67 -2.53 -7.31 8.00
CA ALA A 67 -3.72 -8.03 8.47
C ALA A 67 -3.41 -9.50 8.73
N ASP A 68 -2.63 -10.14 7.85
CA ASP A 68 -2.16 -11.52 7.98
C ASP A 68 -1.42 -11.74 9.31
N GLN A 69 -0.39 -10.93 9.57
CA GLN A 69 0.39 -10.99 10.82
C GLN A 69 -0.47 -10.83 12.08
N ILE A 70 -1.40 -9.85 12.08
CA ILE A 70 -2.25 -9.60 13.26
C ILE A 70 -3.29 -10.70 13.44
N LEU A 71 -3.90 -11.19 12.35
CA LEU A 71 -4.92 -12.23 12.42
C LEU A 71 -4.32 -13.57 12.82
N ASP A 72 -3.09 -13.87 12.41
CA ASP A 72 -2.35 -15.05 12.86
C ASP A 72 -2.13 -15.03 14.38
N GLU A 73 -1.67 -13.90 14.93
CA GLU A 73 -1.50 -13.77 16.38
C GLU A 73 -2.83 -13.85 17.13
N ALA A 74 -3.88 -13.21 16.61
CA ALA A 74 -5.22 -13.34 17.19
C ALA A 74 -5.71 -14.80 17.16
N ASN A 75 -5.46 -15.53 16.07
CA ASN A 75 -5.80 -16.93 15.95
C ASN A 75 -5.05 -17.80 16.95
N ASN A 76 -3.76 -17.54 17.17
CA ASN A 76 -2.95 -18.24 18.18
C ASN A 76 -3.51 -18.04 19.60
N ILE A 77 -3.92 -16.81 19.95
CA ILE A 77 -4.46 -16.50 21.28
C ILE A 77 -5.84 -17.13 21.50
N PHE A 78 -6.72 -17.04 20.50
CA PHE A 78 -8.10 -17.52 20.62
C PHE A 78 -8.29 -18.96 20.16
N GLN A 79 -7.21 -19.69 19.92
CA GLN A 79 -7.25 -21.09 19.53
C GLN A 79 -8.02 -21.92 20.58
N GLY A 80 -9.05 -22.65 20.14
CA GLY A 80 -9.91 -23.47 21.01
C GLY A 80 -11.04 -22.72 21.71
N CYS A 81 -11.10 -21.38 21.61
CA CYS A 81 -12.23 -20.60 22.09
C CYS A 81 -13.41 -20.65 21.12
N LYS A 82 -14.65 -20.63 21.63
CA LYS A 82 -15.89 -20.59 20.82
C LYS A 82 -16.23 -19.17 20.36
N VAL A 83 -15.27 -18.50 19.70
CA VAL A 83 -15.39 -17.13 19.19
C VAL A 83 -15.06 -17.08 17.70
N LYS A 84 -15.52 -16.03 17.00
CA LYS A 84 -15.19 -15.76 15.60
C LYS A 84 -14.29 -14.54 15.50
N LEU A 85 -13.18 -14.67 14.80
CA LEU A 85 -12.31 -13.54 14.45
C LEU A 85 -12.85 -12.81 13.22
N ALA A 86 -12.71 -11.49 13.20
CA ALA A 86 -13.10 -10.63 12.08
C ALA A 86 -12.20 -9.39 12.05
N ALA A 87 -11.94 -8.88 10.84
CA ALA A 87 -11.27 -7.60 10.60
C ALA A 87 -12.20 -6.67 9.81
N LYS A 88 -12.01 -5.36 9.94
CA LYS A 88 -12.79 -4.34 9.25
C LYS A 88 -11.90 -3.21 8.75
#